data_AF-A0A967SZP4-F1
#
_entry.id   AF-A0A967SZP4-F1
#
_cell.length_a   1.000
_cell.length_b   1.000
_cell.length_c   1.000
_cell.angle_alpha   90.00
_cell.angle_beta   90.00
_cell.angle_gamma   90.00
#
_symmetry.space_group_name_H-M   'P 1'
#
loop_
_entity.id
_entity.type
_entity.pdbx_description
1 polymer ?
#
loop_
_entity_poly.entity_id
_entity_poly.type
_entity_poly.pdbx_seq_one_letter_code
_entity_poly.pdbx_strand_id
1 'polypeptide(L)' 'GWTEALQKMKEGSHWKLFIPPDLAYGQRGARGRIEPNSALIFDVELLEVQEKGKTGN' A
#
# COMPACT_ATOMS: atom_id res chain seq x y z
N GLY A 1 -0.26 -5.44 -5.61
CA GLY A 1 0.66 -4.55 -4.87
C GLY A 1 0.17 -4.34 -3.46
N TRP A 2 -0.50 -3.22 -3.20
CA TRP A 2 -0.96 -2.82 -1.86
C TRP A 2 -2.01 -3.72 -1.21
N THR A 3 -3.01 -4.14 -1.98
CA THR A 3 -4.15 -4.92 -1.45
C THR A 3 -3.69 -6.24 -0.82
N GLU A 4 -2.78 -6.97 -1.47
CA GLU A 4 -2.23 -8.21 -0.90
C GLU A 4 -1.27 -7.95 0.26
N ALA A 5 -0.43 -6.91 0.17
CA ALA A 5 0.56 -6.62 1.20
C ALA A 5 -0.12 -6.27 2.53
N LEU A 6 -1.10 -5.35 2.52
CA LEU A 6 -1.81 -4.93 3.72
C LEU A 6 -2.63 -6.06 4.36
N GLN A 7 -3.18 -6.98 3.55
CA GLN A 7 -3.92 -8.14 4.06
C GLN A 7 -3.03 -9.14 4.83
N LYS A 8 -1.70 -9.10 4.63
CA LYS A 8 -0.75 -9.99 5.31
C LYS A 8 -0.06 -9.33 6.51
N MET A 9 -0.19 -8.02 6.64
CA MET A 9 0.41 -7.28 7.75
C MET A 9 -0.39 -7.50 9.04
N LYS A 10 0.33 -7.51 10.16
CA LYS A 10 -0.28 -7.50 11.50
C LYS A 10 -0.30 -6.06 12.02
N GLU A 11 -1.28 -5.70 12.84
CA GLU A 11 -1.28 -4.42 13.55
C GLU A 11 0.03 -4.22 14.32
N GLY A 12 0.51 -2.97 14.35
CA GLY A 12 1.80 -2.57 14.88
C GLY A 12 3.02 -2.98 14.05
N SER A 13 2.85 -3.67 12.91
CA SER A 13 3.98 -4.06 12.07
C SER A 13 4.46 -2.94 11.16
N HIS A 14 5.76 -2.89 10.90
CA HIS A 14 6.42 -1.90 10.06
C HIS A 14 7.20 -2.58 8.93
N TRP A 15 6.77 -2.39 7.69
CA TRP A 15 7.29 -3.07 6.51
C TRP A 15 7.79 -2.08 5.45
N LYS A 16 8.85 -2.46 4.75
CA LYS A 16 9.29 -1.80 3.51
C LYS A 16 8.78 -2.57 2.30
N LEU A 17 7.91 -1.95 1.50
CA LEU A 17 7.33 -2.57 0.31
C LEU A 17 8.04 -2.08 -0.95
N PHE A 18 8.43 -3.02 -1.82
CA PHE A 18 8.96 -2.74 -3.15
C PHE A 18 7.90 -3.13 -4.17
N ILE A 19 7.36 -2.15 -4.89
CA ILE A 19 6.25 -2.36 -5.82
C ILE A 19 6.76 -2.08 -7.24
N PRO A 20 6.86 -3.11 -8.10
CA PRO A 20 7.27 -2.91 -9.48
C PRO A 20 6.19 -2.14 -10.27
N PRO A 21 6.54 -1.53 -11.41
CA PRO A 21 5.69 -0.55 -12.07
C PRO A 21 4.35 -1.12 -12.54
N ASP A 22 4.32 -2.37 -12.96
CA ASP A 22 3.14 -3.13 -13.37
C ASP A 22 2.10 -3.32 -12.25
N LEU A 23 2.56 -3.32 -10.99
CA LEU A 23 1.72 -3.36 -9.79
C LEU A 23 1.50 -1.96 -9.16
N ALA A 24 2.02 -0.91 -9.80
CA ALA A 24 1.93 0.49 -9.40
C ALA A 24 1.17 1.31 -10.46
N TYR A 25 1.80 2.34 -11.05
CA TYR A 25 1.18 3.25 -12.02
C TYR A 25 1.51 2.93 -13.50
N GLY A 26 2.31 1.88 -13.74
CA GLY A 26 2.69 1.39 -15.07
C GLY A 26 3.23 2.46 -16.00
N GLN A 27 3.01 2.28 -17.30
CA GLN A 27 3.45 3.22 -18.34
C GLN A 27 2.76 4.59 -18.27
N ARG A 28 1.64 4.71 -17.55
CA ARG A 28 0.90 5.97 -17.47
C ARG A 28 1.49 6.92 -16.43
N GLY A 29 2.19 6.40 -15.42
CA GLY A 29 2.64 7.19 -14.27
C GLY A 29 1.47 7.85 -13.53
N ALA A 30 1.75 8.86 -12.71
CA ALA A 30 0.74 9.56 -11.91
C ALA A 30 0.81 11.08 -12.08
N ARG A 31 0.10 11.60 -13.11
CA ARG A 31 -0.15 13.05 -13.34
C ARG A 31 1.05 13.95 -13.00
N GLY A 32 2.23 13.64 -13.55
CA GLY A 32 3.46 14.43 -13.39
C GLY A 32 4.18 14.33 -12.04
N ARG A 33 3.66 13.57 -11.08
CA ARG A 33 4.33 13.30 -9.79
C ARG A 33 5.14 12.01 -9.80
N ILE A 34 4.75 11.06 -10.65
CA ILE A 34 5.42 9.77 -10.81
C ILE A 34 5.58 9.54 -12.31
N GLU A 35 6.81 9.28 -12.73
CA GLU A 35 7.16 9.02 -14.11
C GLU A 35 6.59 7.67 -14.59
N PRO A 36 6.42 7.49 -15.91
CA PRO A 36 6.13 6.18 -16.50
C PRO A 36 7.14 5.11 -16.05
N ASN A 37 6.65 3.91 -15.75
CA ASN A 37 7.45 2.73 -15.43
C ASN A 37 8.37 2.86 -14.20
N SER A 38 8.09 3.80 -13.28
CA SER A 38 8.82 3.87 -12.01
C SER A 38 8.43 2.74 -11.07
N ALA A 39 9.43 2.11 -10.44
CA ALA A 39 9.21 1.28 -9.26
C ALA A 39 9.00 2.18 -8.03
N LEU A 40 8.19 1.72 -7.08
CA LEU A 40 7.90 2.47 -5.86
C LEU A 40 8.42 1.71 -4.63
N ILE A 41 9.00 2.45 -3.70
CA ILE A 41 9.40 1.94 -2.39
C ILE A 41 8.57 2.68 -1.35
N PHE A 42 7.86 1.93 -0.52
CA PHE A 42 7.07 2.47 0.57
C PHE A 42 7.60 1.98 1.91
N ASP A 43 7.54 2.86 2.89
CA ASP A 43 7.80 2.54 4.28
C ASP A 43 6.46 2.63 5.04
N VAL A 44 5.96 1.50 5.52
CA VAL A 44 4.55 1.35 5.94
C VAL A 44 4.46 0.82 7.35
N GLU A 45 3.87 1.61 8.24
CA GLU A 45 3.48 1.17 9.57
C GLU A 45 1.96 0.95 9.60
N LEU A 46 1.54 -0.27 9.96
CA LEU A 46 0.12 -0.59 10.12
C LEU A 46 -0.30 -0.31 11.56
N LEU A 47 -0.95 0.83 11.79
CA LEU A 47 -1.34 1.24 13.14
C LEU A 47 -2.51 0.41 13.71
N GLU A 48 -3.57 0.22 12.93
CA GLU A 48 -4.81 -0.44 13.38
C GLU A 48 -5.63 -0.94 12.19
N VAL A 49 -6.35 -2.05 12.37
CA VAL A 49 -7.33 -2.60 11.44
C VAL A 49 -8.72 -2.48 12.06
N GLN A 50 -9.50 -1.54 11.52
CA GLN A 50 -10.87 -1.32 11.98
C GLN A 50 -11.81 -2.43 11.49
N GLU A 51 -12.43 -3.18 12.40
CA GLU A 51 -13.53 -4.08 12.05
C GLU A 51 -14.73 -3.25 11.57
N LYS A 52 -15.23 -3.55 10.38
CA LYS A 52 -16.42 -2.89 9.85
C LYS A 52 -17.66 -3.39 10.60
N GLY A 53 -18.04 -2.72 11.69
CA GLY A 53 -19.36 -2.86 12.32
C GLY A 53 -19.42 -3.25 13.81
N LYS A 54 -18.84 -2.46 14.71
CA LYS A 54 -19.27 -2.38 16.12
C LYS A 54 -19.56 -0.93 16.51
N THR A 55 -20.62 -0.36 15.95
CA THR A 55 -21.34 0.70 16.66
C THR A 55 -21.88 0.05 17.94
N GLY A 56 -21.34 0.48 19.08
CA GLY A 56 -21.71 -0.03 20.40
C GLY A 56 -23.22 0.06 20.63
N ASN A 57 -23.74 -1.00 21.26
CA ASN A 57 -25.07 -1.02 21.89
C ASN A 57 -25.03 -0.23 23.20
#